data_AF-A0A2U3LVL6-F1
#
_entry.id   AF-A0A2U3LVL6-F1
#
_cell.length_a   1.000
_cell.length_b   1.000
_cell.length_c   1.000
_cell.angle_alpha   90.00
_cell.angle_beta   90.00
_cell.angle_gamma   90.00
#
_symmetry.space_group_name_H-M   'P 1'
#
loop_
_entity.id
_entity.type
_entity.pdbx_description
1 polymer ?
#
loop_
_entity_poly.entity_id
_entity_poly.type
_entity_poly.pdbx_seq_one_letter_code
_entity_poly.pdbx_strand_id
1 'polypeptide(L)'
;MSNPDNFVEHRRAMVRLSLIVPALAAAYKITRERKYADRAARHLRAWFVDDATRMNPNLQFAQAIKGRFTGRGTGIIDTLHLVEVARAAGQLDLAPTDLGGVRKWFAAYAEWMNTHPYGIAERDAKNNHGTCWVTQVAAFAQLTGDAKLTAYCRNRLQTALIPNQEAPDGSFPEELRRTKPYGYSLFNLDAMAIAAQTLSTREDDLWKWQLPDGRGMAKAVAYMYPFMLDKKKWPLPPDVMYDKEWPVRQPCLLFAGLALKRPEYLALWRKLDPDPTVEEVLRNFPVRQPVLWV
;
A
#
# COMPACT_ATOMS: atom_id res chain seq x y z
N MET A 1 -6.81 -6.20 21.63
CA MET A 1 -5.43 -6.70 21.53
C MET A 1 -5.40 -7.93 20.64
N SER A 2 -4.37 -8.12 19.81
CA SER A 2 -4.19 -9.37 19.06
C SER A 2 -3.70 -10.48 19.98
N ASN A 3 -4.13 -11.72 19.76
CA ASN A 3 -3.68 -12.88 20.53
C ASN A 3 -2.15 -13.09 20.31
N PRO A 4 -1.32 -13.07 21.36
CA PRO A 4 0.12 -13.29 21.24
C PRO A 4 0.50 -14.70 20.76
N ASP A 5 -0.39 -15.69 20.94
CA ASP A 5 -0.12 -17.09 20.56
C ASP A 5 -0.38 -17.38 19.06
N ASN A 6 -0.76 -16.36 18.28
CA ASN A 6 -0.96 -16.53 16.86
C ASN A 6 0.37 -16.82 16.15
N PHE A 7 0.38 -17.78 15.23
CA PHE A 7 1.50 -17.96 14.31
C PHE A 7 1.57 -16.76 13.35
N VAL A 8 2.66 -15.99 13.43
CA VAL A 8 2.87 -14.75 12.66
C VAL A 8 4.10 -14.77 11.77
N GLU A 9 4.84 -15.88 11.69
CA GLU A 9 6.15 -15.93 11.02
C GLU A 9 6.07 -15.67 9.52
N HIS A 10 5.05 -16.18 8.81
CA HIS A 10 4.86 -15.86 7.38
C HIS A 10 4.60 -14.37 7.15
N ARG A 11 3.83 -13.73 8.05
CA ARG A 11 3.60 -12.28 7.98
C ARG A 11 4.91 -11.52 8.21
N ARG A 12 5.68 -11.89 9.23
CA ARG A 12 6.99 -11.29 9.52
C ARG A 12 7.95 -11.43 8.33
N ALA A 13 7.98 -12.60 7.70
CA ALA A 13 8.77 -12.84 6.51
C ALA A 13 8.35 -11.93 5.33
N MET A 14 7.04 -11.73 5.14
CA MET A 14 6.50 -10.85 4.09
C MET A 14 6.81 -9.37 4.35
N VAL A 15 6.65 -8.91 5.60
CA VAL A 15 7.06 -7.55 5.99
C VAL A 15 8.56 -7.37 5.74
N ARG A 16 9.39 -8.34 6.15
CA ARG A 16 10.83 -8.29 5.93
C ARG A 16 11.20 -8.26 4.44
N LEU A 17 10.52 -9.02 3.59
CA LEU A 17 10.68 -8.93 2.13
C LEU A 17 10.40 -7.50 1.63
N SER A 18 9.31 -6.89 2.11
CA SER A 18 8.92 -5.52 1.75
C SER A 18 9.87 -4.43 2.23
N LEU A 19 10.71 -4.72 3.22
CA LEU A 19 11.79 -3.83 3.66
C LEU A 19 13.04 -4.03 2.80
N ILE A 20 13.44 -5.29 2.57
CA ILE A 20 14.71 -5.63 1.93
C ILE A 20 14.70 -5.31 0.44
N VAL A 21 13.69 -5.78 -0.31
CA VAL A 21 13.72 -5.69 -1.77
C VAL A 21 13.65 -4.24 -2.27
N PRO A 22 12.73 -3.40 -1.78
CA PRO A 22 12.72 -1.98 -2.15
C PRO A 22 14.00 -1.25 -1.77
N ALA A 23 14.55 -1.49 -0.57
CA ALA A 23 15.79 -0.83 -0.15
C ALA A 23 16.97 -1.18 -1.07
N LEU A 24 17.10 -2.45 -1.47
CA LEU A 24 18.11 -2.89 -2.43
C LEU A 24 17.87 -2.29 -3.82
N ALA A 25 16.62 -2.21 -4.28
CA ALA A 25 16.30 -1.58 -5.56
C ALA A 25 16.60 -0.08 -5.55
N ALA A 26 16.30 0.61 -4.46
CA ALA A 26 16.65 2.01 -4.25
C ALA A 26 18.17 2.22 -4.28
N ALA A 27 18.92 1.39 -3.55
CA ALA A 27 20.37 1.41 -3.56
C ALA A 27 20.94 1.16 -4.97
N TYR A 28 20.40 0.19 -5.71
CA TYR A 28 20.78 -0.04 -7.11
C TYR A 28 20.47 1.15 -8.02
N LYS A 29 19.29 1.77 -7.87
CA LYS A 29 18.89 2.94 -8.68
C LYS A 29 19.83 4.13 -8.46
N ILE A 30 20.29 4.34 -7.23
CA ILE A 30 21.20 5.43 -6.85
C ILE A 30 22.65 5.14 -7.25
N THR A 31 23.16 3.95 -6.91
CA THR A 31 24.59 3.62 -7.01
C THR A 31 24.98 2.92 -8.31
N ARG A 32 24.02 2.28 -8.98
CA ARG A 32 24.22 1.38 -10.13
C ARG A 32 25.09 0.15 -9.84
N GLU A 33 25.40 -0.15 -8.58
CA GLU A 33 26.18 -1.33 -8.21
C GLU A 33 25.35 -2.62 -8.30
N ARG A 34 25.77 -3.57 -9.14
CA ARG A 34 25.03 -4.84 -9.37
C ARG A 34 24.80 -5.67 -8.12
N LYS A 35 25.68 -5.61 -7.13
CA LYS A 35 25.56 -6.35 -5.86
C LYS A 35 24.20 -6.17 -5.18
N TYR A 36 23.58 -4.99 -5.32
CA TYR A 36 22.25 -4.73 -4.77
C TYR A 36 21.14 -5.40 -5.58
N ALA A 37 21.19 -5.29 -6.92
CA ALA A 37 20.23 -5.94 -7.81
C ALA A 37 20.32 -7.48 -7.71
N ASP A 38 21.54 -8.02 -7.67
CA ASP A 38 21.77 -9.46 -7.53
C ASP A 38 21.26 -9.98 -6.18
N ARG A 39 21.42 -9.21 -5.11
CA ARG A 39 20.84 -9.57 -3.80
C ARG A 39 19.31 -9.54 -3.83
N ALA A 40 18.72 -8.52 -4.44
CA ALA A 40 17.27 -8.42 -4.57
C ALA A 40 16.70 -9.57 -5.42
N ALA A 41 17.37 -9.94 -6.51
CA ALA A 41 17.02 -11.06 -7.37
C ALA A 41 16.93 -12.39 -6.58
N ARG A 42 17.87 -12.64 -5.66
CA ARG A 42 17.81 -13.85 -4.79
C ARG A 42 16.55 -13.90 -3.93
N HIS A 43 16.14 -12.77 -3.36
CA HIS A 43 14.92 -12.70 -2.55
C HIS A 43 13.66 -12.89 -3.41
N LEU A 44 13.60 -12.23 -4.57
CA LEU A 44 12.49 -12.36 -5.51
C LEU A 44 12.35 -13.79 -6.04
N ARG A 45 13.46 -14.43 -6.43
CA ARG A 45 13.47 -15.82 -6.91
C ARG A 45 12.95 -16.79 -5.84
N ALA A 46 13.49 -16.71 -4.63
CA ALA A 46 13.07 -17.58 -3.53
C ALA A 46 11.58 -17.40 -3.19
N TRP A 47 11.06 -16.18 -3.23
CA TRP A 47 9.67 -15.92 -2.83
C TRP A 47 8.65 -16.26 -3.92
N PHE A 48 8.99 -16.04 -5.20
CA PHE A 48 8.00 -16.05 -6.28
C PHE A 48 8.23 -17.13 -7.34
N VAL A 49 9.45 -17.65 -7.48
CA VAL A 49 9.86 -18.43 -8.66
C VAL A 49 10.24 -19.86 -8.29
N ASP A 50 11.14 -20.03 -7.33
CA ASP A 50 11.71 -21.33 -6.98
C ASP A 50 10.64 -22.26 -6.40
N ASP A 51 10.39 -23.40 -7.05
CA ASP A 51 9.34 -24.35 -6.64
C ASP A 51 9.56 -24.89 -5.23
N ALA A 52 10.80 -24.94 -4.74
CA ALA A 52 11.11 -25.42 -3.39
C ALA A 52 10.70 -24.44 -2.28
N THR A 53 10.60 -23.14 -2.59
CA THR A 53 10.41 -22.09 -1.56
C THR A 53 9.29 -21.10 -1.84
N ARG A 54 8.77 -21.05 -3.08
CA ARG A 54 7.82 -20.01 -3.47
C ARG A 54 6.56 -20.03 -2.61
N MET A 55 6.05 -18.85 -2.32
CA MET A 55 4.69 -18.69 -1.83
C MET A 55 3.73 -19.02 -2.98
N ASN A 56 2.63 -19.73 -2.73
CA ASN A 56 1.59 -19.89 -3.75
C ASN A 56 0.88 -18.54 -4.00
N PRO A 57 0.49 -18.20 -5.24
CA PRO A 57 -0.14 -16.91 -5.57
C PRO A 57 -1.63 -16.87 -5.16
N ASN A 58 -1.91 -17.15 -3.89
CA ASN A 58 -3.25 -17.04 -3.29
C ASN A 58 -3.16 -16.87 -1.77
N LEU A 59 -4.24 -16.35 -1.17
CA LEU A 59 -4.37 -16.14 0.28
C LEU A 59 -5.52 -16.98 0.88
N GLN A 60 -5.64 -18.24 0.47
CA GLN A 60 -6.73 -19.12 0.93
C GLN A 60 -6.76 -19.32 2.46
N PHE A 61 -5.61 -19.21 3.12
CA PHE A 61 -5.45 -19.43 4.56
C PHE A 61 -5.22 -18.13 5.37
N ALA A 62 -5.42 -16.97 4.74
CA ALA A 62 -5.09 -15.69 5.37
C ALA A 62 -6.04 -15.37 6.53
N GLN A 63 -5.46 -14.98 7.67
CA GLN A 63 -6.17 -14.63 8.91
C GLN A 63 -7.22 -15.68 9.34
N ALA A 64 -6.85 -16.96 9.23
CA ALA A 64 -7.61 -18.08 9.77
C ALA A 64 -7.94 -17.87 11.26
N ILE A 65 -9.11 -18.34 11.68
CA ILE A 65 -9.52 -18.37 13.09
C ILE A 65 -9.82 -19.82 13.42
N LYS A 66 -9.03 -20.39 14.35
CA LYS A 66 -9.16 -21.78 14.80
C LYS A 66 -10.61 -22.07 15.20
N GLY A 67 -11.19 -23.11 14.60
CA GLY A 67 -12.57 -23.54 14.86
C GLY A 67 -13.66 -22.67 14.23
N ARG A 68 -13.31 -21.65 13.42
CA ARG A 68 -14.31 -20.74 12.82
C ARG A 68 -14.11 -20.50 11.33
N PHE A 69 -12.89 -20.18 10.88
CA PHE A 69 -12.60 -19.86 9.47
C PHE A 69 -11.23 -20.39 9.05
N THR A 70 -11.15 -21.05 7.90
CA THR A 70 -9.89 -21.49 7.28
C THR A 70 -9.09 -20.32 6.68
N GLY A 71 -9.78 -19.27 6.24
CA GLY A 71 -9.23 -18.01 5.76
C GLY A 71 -10.35 -17.01 5.51
N ARG A 72 -10.02 -15.74 5.25
CA ARG A 72 -11.02 -14.66 5.06
C ARG A 72 -10.52 -13.58 4.11
N GLY A 73 -11.47 -12.87 3.47
CA GLY A 73 -11.21 -11.71 2.60
C GLY A 73 -10.31 -10.67 3.24
N THR A 74 -10.59 -10.29 4.49
CA THR A 74 -9.82 -9.30 5.27
C THR A 74 -8.34 -9.66 5.46
N GLY A 75 -7.96 -10.92 5.20
CA GLY A 75 -6.58 -11.35 5.23
C GLY A 75 -5.75 -10.89 4.03
N ILE A 76 -6.39 -10.47 2.93
CA ILE A 76 -5.73 -9.97 1.72
C ILE A 76 -4.94 -8.69 1.99
N ILE A 77 -5.31 -7.92 3.02
CA ILE A 77 -4.52 -6.77 3.42
C ILE A 77 -3.09 -7.13 3.86
N ASP A 78 -2.83 -8.38 4.27
CA ASP A 78 -1.48 -8.81 4.68
C ASP A 78 -0.48 -8.74 3.50
N THR A 79 -0.93 -8.83 2.24
CA THR A 79 -0.08 -8.68 1.04
C THR A 79 0.05 -7.25 0.52
N LEU A 80 -0.53 -6.25 1.19
CA LEU A 80 -0.30 -4.83 0.84
C LEU A 80 1.21 -4.51 0.78
N HIS A 81 2.00 -5.18 1.61
CA HIS A 81 3.45 -5.13 1.63
C HIS A 81 4.14 -5.53 0.32
N LEU A 82 3.46 -6.24 -0.57
CA LEU A 82 3.99 -6.61 -1.89
C LEU A 82 3.89 -5.48 -2.91
N VAL A 83 3.18 -4.39 -2.63
CA VAL A 83 3.05 -3.24 -3.55
C VAL A 83 4.41 -2.64 -3.91
N GLU A 84 5.22 -2.31 -2.91
CA GLU A 84 6.54 -1.72 -3.15
C GLU A 84 7.53 -2.77 -3.69
N VAL A 85 7.35 -4.05 -3.34
CA VAL A 85 8.13 -5.17 -3.90
C VAL A 85 7.89 -5.31 -5.41
N ALA A 86 6.63 -5.26 -5.84
CA ALA A 86 6.26 -5.32 -7.26
C ALA A 86 6.86 -4.13 -8.03
N ARG A 87 6.75 -2.92 -7.46
CA ARG A 87 7.34 -1.71 -8.05
C ARG A 87 8.87 -1.79 -8.15
N ALA A 88 9.53 -2.31 -7.11
CA ALA A 88 10.97 -2.53 -7.08
C ALA A 88 11.41 -3.55 -8.13
N ALA A 89 10.71 -4.68 -8.25
CA ALA A 89 11.02 -5.72 -9.23
C ALA A 89 11.00 -5.18 -10.68
N GLY A 90 10.07 -4.27 -11.00
CA GLY A 90 10.01 -3.64 -12.32
C GLY A 90 11.14 -2.64 -12.63
N GLN A 91 11.90 -2.21 -11.63
CA GLN A 91 13.01 -1.24 -11.79
C GLN A 91 14.41 -1.86 -11.59
N LEU A 92 14.46 -3.14 -11.21
CA LEU A 92 15.70 -3.90 -11.09
C LEU A 92 16.10 -4.48 -12.45
N ASP A 93 17.40 -4.53 -12.73
CA ASP A 93 17.90 -5.27 -13.87
C ASP A 93 18.07 -6.75 -13.51
N LEU A 94 16.97 -7.49 -13.62
CA LEU A 94 16.87 -8.91 -13.31
C LEU A 94 17.12 -9.77 -14.56
N ALA A 95 17.60 -10.99 -14.36
CA ALA A 95 17.63 -11.97 -15.44
C ALA A 95 16.21 -12.17 -16.02
N PRO A 96 16.05 -12.31 -17.36
CA PRO A 96 14.74 -12.44 -17.98
C PRO A 96 13.88 -13.59 -17.41
N THR A 97 14.52 -14.69 -17.00
CA THR A 97 13.86 -15.83 -16.36
C THR A 97 13.29 -15.47 -14.99
N ASP A 98 14.05 -14.75 -14.16
CA ASP A 98 13.60 -14.29 -12.84
C ASP A 98 12.46 -13.28 -12.99
N LEU A 99 12.62 -12.27 -13.84
CA LEU A 99 11.58 -11.26 -14.07
C LEU A 99 10.29 -11.89 -14.63
N GLY A 100 10.42 -12.82 -15.58
CA GLY A 100 9.30 -13.57 -16.13
C GLY A 100 8.56 -14.39 -15.08
N GLY A 101 9.29 -15.07 -14.19
CA GLY A 101 8.72 -15.81 -13.07
C GLY A 101 7.98 -14.92 -12.07
N VAL A 102 8.59 -13.79 -11.70
CA VAL A 102 7.98 -12.79 -10.80
C VAL A 102 6.70 -12.22 -11.42
N ARG A 103 6.73 -11.81 -12.69
CA ARG A 103 5.54 -11.32 -13.41
C ARG A 103 4.43 -12.37 -13.48
N LYS A 104 4.78 -13.63 -13.77
CA LYS A 104 3.82 -14.75 -13.80
C LYS A 104 3.13 -14.93 -12.44
N TRP A 105 3.89 -14.85 -11.34
CA TRP A 105 3.33 -14.95 -10.00
C TRP A 105 2.35 -13.81 -9.70
N PHE A 106 2.73 -12.55 -9.97
CA PHE A 106 1.88 -11.40 -9.72
C PHE A 106 0.63 -11.38 -10.62
N ALA A 107 0.73 -11.85 -11.87
CA ALA A 107 -0.42 -12.02 -12.75
C ALA A 107 -1.41 -13.06 -12.19
N ALA A 108 -0.89 -14.22 -11.77
CA ALA A 108 -1.72 -15.27 -11.17
C ALA A 108 -2.38 -14.81 -9.87
N TYR A 109 -1.66 -14.05 -9.03
CA TYR A 109 -2.22 -13.54 -7.79
C TYR A 109 -3.27 -12.45 -8.04
N ALA A 110 -3.04 -11.54 -8.99
CA ALA A 110 -4.03 -10.54 -9.39
C ALA A 110 -5.30 -11.21 -9.93
N GLU A 111 -5.18 -12.26 -10.74
CA GLU A 111 -6.33 -13.05 -11.22
C GLU A 111 -7.09 -13.67 -10.05
N TRP A 112 -6.38 -14.30 -9.09
CA TRP A 112 -7.01 -14.86 -7.89
C TRP A 112 -7.74 -13.79 -7.06
N MET A 113 -7.15 -12.60 -6.89
CA MET A 113 -7.77 -11.48 -6.19
C MET A 113 -9.05 -10.97 -6.87
N ASN A 114 -9.20 -11.17 -8.18
CA ASN A 114 -10.36 -10.71 -8.95
C ASN A 114 -11.47 -11.77 -9.05
N THR A 115 -11.15 -13.05 -8.92
CA THR A 115 -12.08 -14.16 -9.17
C THR A 115 -12.48 -14.94 -7.92
N HIS A 116 -11.59 -15.05 -6.93
CA HIS A 116 -11.89 -15.81 -5.72
C HIS A 116 -12.85 -15.04 -4.79
N PRO A 117 -13.80 -15.71 -4.09
CA PRO A 117 -14.75 -15.03 -3.21
C PRO A 117 -14.10 -14.15 -2.13
N TYR A 118 -12.93 -14.53 -1.61
CA TYR A 118 -12.17 -13.68 -0.67
C TYR A 118 -11.64 -12.41 -1.31
N GLY A 119 -11.15 -12.50 -2.55
CA GLY A 119 -10.71 -11.36 -3.34
C GLY A 119 -11.85 -10.39 -3.63
N ILE A 120 -13.00 -10.92 -4.04
CA ILE A 120 -14.21 -10.15 -4.30
C ILE A 120 -14.71 -9.47 -3.02
N ALA A 121 -14.74 -10.18 -1.89
CA ALA A 121 -15.17 -9.61 -0.61
C ALA A 121 -14.25 -8.46 -0.14
N GLU A 122 -12.94 -8.59 -0.31
CA GLU A 122 -11.99 -7.52 0.01
C GLU A 122 -12.16 -6.32 -0.94
N ARG A 123 -12.31 -6.58 -2.25
CA ARG A 123 -12.55 -5.56 -3.28
C ARG A 123 -13.77 -4.69 -2.98
N ASP A 124 -14.82 -5.30 -2.46
CA ASP A 124 -16.13 -4.66 -2.23
C ASP A 124 -16.29 -4.16 -0.77
N ALA A 125 -15.23 -4.24 0.04
CA ALA A 125 -15.20 -3.63 1.36
C ALA A 125 -15.29 -2.08 1.27
N LYS A 126 -16.02 -1.48 2.23
CA LYS A 126 -16.39 -0.06 2.21
C LYS A 126 -15.38 0.87 2.91
N ASN A 127 -14.26 0.33 3.37
CA ASN A 127 -13.24 1.02 4.14
C ASN A 127 -11.84 0.76 3.54
N ASN A 128 -10.78 0.98 4.31
CA ASN A 128 -9.40 0.77 3.92
C ASN A 128 -9.10 -0.59 3.24
N HIS A 129 -9.87 -1.65 3.50
CA HIS A 129 -9.71 -2.93 2.81
C HIS A 129 -9.94 -2.82 1.30
N GLY A 130 -11.01 -2.12 0.88
CA GLY A 130 -11.30 -1.90 -0.55
C GLY A 130 -10.24 -1.02 -1.22
N THR A 131 -9.74 -0.02 -0.50
CA THR A 131 -8.60 0.80 -0.92
C THR A 131 -7.36 -0.06 -1.12
N CYS A 132 -6.99 -0.87 -0.13
CA CYS A 132 -5.81 -1.72 -0.17
C CYS A 132 -5.90 -2.77 -1.28
N TRP A 133 -7.09 -3.26 -1.60
CA TRP A 133 -7.29 -4.12 -2.77
C TRP A 133 -6.93 -3.39 -4.07
N VAL A 134 -7.47 -2.17 -4.27
CA VAL A 134 -7.17 -1.37 -5.49
C VAL A 134 -5.69 -1.03 -5.57
N THR A 135 -5.07 -0.63 -4.45
CA THR A 135 -3.63 -0.31 -4.38
C THR A 135 -2.77 -1.50 -4.79
N GLN A 136 -3.08 -2.70 -4.29
CA GLN A 136 -2.40 -3.94 -4.64
C GLN A 136 -2.56 -4.28 -6.11
N VAL A 137 -3.80 -4.38 -6.58
CA VAL A 137 -4.09 -4.81 -7.95
C VAL A 137 -3.55 -3.82 -8.98
N ALA A 138 -3.60 -2.51 -8.71
CA ALA A 138 -3.00 -1.49 -9.57
C ALA A 138 -1.48 -1.68 -9.73
N ALA A 139 -0.76 -1.90 -8.63
CA ALA A 139 0.70 -2.11 -8.66
C ALA A 139 1.07 -3.41 -9.39
N PHE A 140 0.29 -4.47 -9.19
CA PHE A 140 0.53 -5.76 -9.84
C PHE A 140 0.22 -5.70 -11.34
N ALA A 141 -0.88 -5.05 -11.73
CA ALA A 141 -1.24 -4.80 -13.12
C ALA A 141 -0.18 -4.00 -13.87
N GLN A 142 0.42 -2.99 -13.22
CA GLN A 142 1.53 -2.24 -13.83
C GLN A 142 2.77 -3.10 -14.06
N LEU A 143 3.15 -3.92 -13.07
CA LEU A 143 4.30 -4.82 -13.22
C LEU A 143 4.08 -5.83 -14.35
N THR A 144 2.86 -6.33 -14.51
CA THR A 144 2.54 -7.34 -15.53
C THR A 144 2.21 -6.74 -16.90
N GLY A 145 1.96 -5.44 -16.97
CA GLY A 145 1.56 -4.75 -18.22
C GLY A 145 0.08 -4.93 -18.56
N ASP A 146 -0.76 -5.26 -17.58
CA ASP A 146 -2.21 -5.43 -17.79
C ASP A 146 -2.92 -4.06 -17.83
N ALA A 147 -3.03 -3.50 -19.03
CA ALA A 147 -3.69 -2.22 -19.26
C ALA A 147 -5.19 -2.24 -18.91
N LYS A 148 -5.88 -3.37 -19.09
CA LYS A 148 -7.31 -3.49 -18.79
C LYS A 148 -7.54 -3.45 -17.28
N LEU A 149 -6.75 -4.20 -16.52
CA LEU A 149 -6.83 -4.22 -15.07
C LEU A 149 -6.37 -2.90 -14.45
N THR A 150 -5.38 -2.23 -15.06
CA THR A 150 -4.97 -0.87 -14.69
C THR A 150 -6.13 0.12 -14.87
N ALA A 151 -6.80 0.11 -16.02
CA ALA A 151 -7.96 0.97 -16.28
C ALA A 151 -9.14 0.67 -15.34
N TYR A 152 -9.36 -0.61 -15.02
CA TYR A 152 -10.37 -1.02 -14.04
C TYR A 152 -10.09 -0.43 -12.64
N CYS A 153 -8.85 -0.51 -12.17
CA CYS A 153 -8.46 0.05 -10.88
C CYS A 153 -8.64 1.57 -10.83
N ARG A 154 -8.26 2.26 -11.91
CA ARG A 154 -8.49 3.71 -12.05
C ARG A 154 -9.97 4.05 -11.96
N ASN A 155 -10.80 3.34 -12.71
CA ASN A 155 -12.24 3.55 -12.67
C ASN A 155 -12.80 3.31 -11.26
N ARG A 156 -12.40 2.23 -10.56
CA ARG A 156 -12.86 1.98 -9.18
C ARG A 156 -12.46 3.09 -8.22
N LEU A 157 -11.27 3.68 -8.36
CA LEU A 157 -10.89 4.82 -7.52
C LEU A 157 -11.88 5.99 -7.69
N GLN A 158 -12.23 6.29 -8.94
CA GLN A 158 -13.10 7.41 -9.30
C GLN A 158 -14.60 7.15 -9.05
N THR A 159 -15.07 5.90 -9.15
CA THR A 159 -16.50 5.55 -9.13
C THR A 159 -16.94 4.81 -7.86
N ALA A 160 -16.02 4.13 -7.18
CA ALA A 160 -16.33 3.29 -6.03
C ALA A 160 -15.64 3.74 -4.74
N LEU A 161 -14.35 4.11 -4.78
CA LEU A 161 -13.61 4.49 -3.57
C LEU A 161 -13.92 5.91 -3.13
N ILE A 162 -13.44 6.92 -3.85
CA ILE A 162 -13.62 8.34 -3.48
C ILE A 162 -15.10 8.70 -3.24
N PRO A 163 -16.06 8.35 -4.13
CA PRO A 163 -17.45 8.73 -3.92
C PRO A 163 -18.12 8.13 -2.68
N ASN A 164 -17.69 6.95 -2.22
CA ASN A 164 -18.36 6.22 -1.15
C ASN A 164 -17.57 6.21 0.18
N GLN A 165 -16.27 6.51 0.16
CA GLN A 165 -15.44 6.53 1.37
C GLN A 165 -15.12 7.94 1.86
N GLU A 166 -14.98 8.94 0.97
CA GLU A 166 -14.61 10.30 1.33
C GLU A 166 -15.86 11.14 1.63
N ALA A 167 -15.89 11.79 2.79
CA ALA A 167 -16.93 12.75 3.16
C ALA A 167 -16.69 14.13 2.50
N PRO A 168 -17.69 15.03 2.48
CA PRO A 168 -17.54 16.33 1.83
C PRO A 168 -16.38 17.21 2.34
N ASP A 169 -15.92 16.99 3.57
CA ASP A 169 -14.80 17.69 4.21
C ASP A 169 -13.42 17.06 3.92
N GLY A 170 -13.37 15.91 3.25
CA GLY A 170 -12.15 15.15 2.96
C GLY A 170 -11.82 14.04 3.95
N SER A 171 -12.63 13.88 5.00
CA SER A 171 -12.44 12.80 5.97
C SER A 171 -12.88 11.43 5.43
N PHE A 172 -12.44 10.35 6.07
CA PHE A 172 -12.89 8.98 5.79
C PHE A 172 -13.72 8.43 6.99
N PRO A 173 -15.06 8.51 6.98
CA PRO A 173 -15.89 8.23 8.16
C PRO A 173 -15.75 6.81 8.73
N GLU A 174 -15.58 5.80 7.89
CA GLU A 174 -15.38 4.41 8.36
C GLU A 174 -14.08 4.25 9.16
N GLU A 175 -13.07 5.07 8.88
CA GLU A 175 -11.80 5.09 9.60
C GLU A 175 -11.89 5.89 10.90
N LEU A 176 -12.61 7.02 10.87
CA LEU A 176 -12.85 7.85 12.06
C LEU A 176 -13.67 7.13 13.14
N ARG A 177 -14.50 6.15 12.79
CA ARG A 177 -15.30 5.35 13.74
C ARG A 177 -14.51 4.23 14.42
N ARG A 178 -13.24 4.03 14.08
CA ARG A 178 -12.41 2.96 14.64
C ARG A 178 -11.87 3.34 16.00
N THR A 179 -11.36 2.35 16.73
CA THR A 179 -10.69 2.55 18.02
C THR A 179 -9.29 3.17 17.92
N LYS A 180 -8.74 3.22 16.69
CA LYS A 180 -7.49 3.89 16.35
C LYS A 180 -7.73 4.88 15.20
N PRO A 181 -8.61 5.87 15.38
CA PRO A 181 -9.11 6.67 14.27
C PRO A 181 -8.00 7.44 13.56
N TYR A 182 -6.98 7.91 14.27
CA TYR A 182 -5.86 8.64 13.66
C TYR A 182 -5.03 7.73 12.76
N GLY A 183 -4.59 6.59 13.30
CA GLY A 183 -3.81 5.59 12.56
C GLY A 183 -4.57 5.02 11.35
N TYR A 184 -5.86 4.72 11.48
CA TYR A 184 -6.68 4.24 10.35
C TYR A 184 -6.88 5.30 9.27
N SER A 185 -7.08 6.57 9.64
CA SER A 185 -7.18 7.66 8.66
C SER A 185 -5.89 7.86 7.89
N LEU A 186 -4.73 7.83 8.58
CA LEU A 186 -3.42 7.91 7.92
C LEU A 186 -3.18 6.71 6.98
N PHE A 187 -3.44 5.50 7.47
CA PHE A 187 -3.26 4.28 6.70
C PHE A 187 -4.10 4.24 5.42
N ASN A 188 -5.39 4.58 5.51
CA ASN A 188 -6.26 4.63 4.32
C ASN A 188 -5.83 5.74 3.35
N LEU A 189 -5.46 6.92 3.87
CA LEU A 189 -4.99 8.03 3.05
C LEU A 189 -3.71 7.67 2.28
N ASP A 190 -2.77 6.98 2.91
CA ASP A 190 -1.56 6.51 2.23
C ASP A 190 -1.86 5.43 1.19
N ALA A 191 -2.74 4.48 1.48
CA ALA A 191 -3.17 3.48 0.50
C ALA A 191 -3.85 4.14 -0.73
N MET A 192 -4.72 5.13 -0.50
CA MET A 192 -5.34 5.96 -1.55
C MET A 192 -4.28 6.73 -2.35
N ALA A 193 -3.31 7.36 -1.68
CA ALA A 193 -2.24 8.11 -2.30
C ALA A 193 -1.33 7.24 -3.17
N ILE A 194 -1.01 6.02 -2.70
CA ILE A 194 -0.24 5.05 -3.47
C ILE A 194 -1.03 4.61 -4.72
N ALA A 195 -2.33 4.38 -4.61
CA ALA A 195 -3.17 4.06 -5.75
C ALA A 195 -3.22 5.23 -6.75
N ALA A 196 -3.46 6.47 -6.29
CA ALA A 196 -3.47 7.65 -7.14
C ALA A 196 -2.13 7.88 -7.84
N GLN A 197 -1.01 7.77 -7.12
CA GLN A 197 0.34 7.89 -7.67
C GLN A 197 0.65 6.80 -8.71
N THR A 198 0.17 5.59 -8.47
CA THR A 198 0.33 4.46 -9.39
C THR A 198 -0.49 4.70 -10.65
N LEU A 199 -1.77 5.06 -10.51
CA LEU A 199 -2.73 5.08 -11.61
C LEU A 199 -2.74 6.38 -12.42
N SER A 200 -2.12 7.45 -11.94
CA SER A 200 -2.07 8.73 -12.67
C SER A 200 -1.21 8.64 -13.92
N THR A 201 -1.64 9.31 -14.99
CA THR A 201 -0.83 9.59 -16.18
C THR A 201 -0.76 11.11 -16.41
N ARG A 202 -0.11 11.55 -17.50
CA ARG A 202 -0.11 12.98 -17.84
C ARG A 202 -1.50 13.45 -18.28
N GLU A 203 -2.27 12.57 -18.88
CA GLU A 203 -3.61 12.81 -19.43
C GLU A 203 -4.71 12.62 -18.39
N ASP A 204 -4.51 11.71 -17.43
CA ASP A 204 -5.46 11.39 -16.36
C ASP A 204 -4.76 11.46 -15.00
N ASP A 205 -4.60 12.68 -14.50
CA ASP A 205 -3.91 12.99 -13.24
C ASP A 205 -4.89 12.93 -12.06
N LEU A 206 -4.86 11.81 -11.33
CA LEU A 206 -5.77 11.56 -10.20
C LEU A 206 -5.52 12.45 -8.99
N TRP A 207 -4.37 13.15 -8.93
CA TRP A 207 -4.14 14.15 -7.89
C TRP A 207 -4.96 15.42 -8.14
N LYS A 208 -5.20 15.77 -9.40
CA LYS A 208 -5.98 16.95 -9.80
C LYS A 208 -7.43 16.64 -10.16
N TRP A 209 -7.74 15.38 -10.42
CA TRP A 209 -9.10 14.91 -10.60
C TRP A 209 -9.91 15.05 -9.30
N GLN A 210 -11.18 15.44 -9.42
CA GLN A 210 -12.11 15.55 -8.32
C GLN A 210 -13.55 15.31 -8.78
N LEU A 211 -14.42 14.96 -7.82
CA LEU A 211 -15.87 14.98 -7.99
C LEU A 211 -16.38 16.42 -8.13
N PRO A 212 -17.61 16.61 -8.67
CA PRO A 212 -18.23 17.95 -8.77
C PRO A 212 -18.35 18.69 -7.42
N ASP A 213 -18.44 17.95 -6.31
CA ASP A 213 -18.48 18.50 -4.93
C ASP A 213 -17.08 18.75 -4.32
N GLY A 214 -16.03 18.57 -5.12
CA GLY A 214 -14.63 18.81 -4.76
C GLY A 214 -13.96 17.68 -3.97
N ARG A 215 -14.63 16.56 -3.69
CA ARG A 215 -13.97 15.38 -3.12
C ARG A 215 -12.94 14.80 -4.09
N GLY A 216 -11.83 14.33 -3.56
CA GLY A 216 -10.67 13.86 -4.31
C GLY A 216 -9.40 13.93 -3.48
N MET A 217 -8.29 13.41 -4.03
CA MET A 217 -7.04 13.26 -3.27
C MET A 217 -6.50 14.56 -2.67
N ALA A 218 -6.64 15.69 -3.37
CA ALA A 218 -6.22 16.98 -2.85
C ALA A 218 -6.98 17.38 -1.57
N LYS A 219 -8.28 17.11 -1.51
CA LYS A 219 -9.13 17.40 -0.35
C LYS A 219 -8.82 16.45 0.81
N ALA A 220 -8.69 15.16 0.54
CA ALA A 220 -8.34 14.16 1.56
C ALA A 220 -6.99 14.46 2.26
N VAL A 221 -5.95 14.86 1.51
CA VAL A 221 -4.67 15.26 2.11
C VAL A 221 -4.81 16.58 2.88
N ALA A 222 -5.57 17.55 2.35
CA ALA A 222 -5.81 18.82 3.02
C ALA A 222 -6.53 18.65 4.36
N TYR A 223 -7.47 17.70 4.47
CA TYR A 223 -8.14 17.34 5.72
C TYR A 223 -7.14 16.83 6.78
N MET A 224 -6.27 15.87 6.43
CA MET A 224 -5.35 15.27 7.40
C MET A 224 -4.11 16.13 7.72
N TYR A 225 -3.68 16.99 6.81
CA TYR A 225 -2.48 17.82 6.97
C TYR A 225 -2.36 18.58 8.30
N PRO A 226 -3.36 19.36 8.76
CA PRO A 226 -3.24 20.09 10.02
C PRO A 226 -3.01 19.18 11.24
N PHE A 227 -3.53 17.95 11.20
CA PHE A 227 -3.40 16.96 12.28
C PHE A 227 -2.09 16.17 12.19
N MET A 228 -1.49 16.06 11.01
CA MET A 228 -0.11 15.56 10.87
C MET A 228 0.91 16.60 11.31
N LEU A 229 0.63 17.89 11.07
CA LEU A 229 1.50 19.00 11.47
C LEU A 229 1.48 19.22 12.99
N ASP A 230 0.30 19.19 13.60
CA ASP A 230 0.10 19.31 15.04
C ASP A 230 -0.98 18.35 15.52
N LYS A 231 -0.53 17.21 16.04
CA LYS A 231 -1.43 16.15 16.50
C LYS A 231 -2.36 16.59 17.64
N LYS A 232 -2.00 17.63 18.41
CA LYS A 232 -2.88 18.16 19.48
C LYS A 232 -4.18 18.74 18.94
N LYS A 233 -4.25 19.06 17.64
CA LYS A 233 -5.45 19.56 16.96
C LYS A 233 -6.41 18.44 16.52
N TRP A 234 -6.03 17.17 16.68
CA TRP A 234 -6.87 16.05 16.32
C TRP A 234 -8.19 16.07 17.12
N PRO A 235 -9.36 15.99 16.47
CA PRO A 235 -10.64 16.24 17.14
C PRO A 235 -11.24 15.01 17.84
N LEU A 236 -10.66 13.82 17.64
CA LEU A 236 -11.16 12.57 18.22
C LEU A 236 -10.27 12.08 19.36
N PRO A 237 -10.74 11.14 20.20
CA PRO A 237 -9.92 10.52 21.22
C PRO A 237 -8.62 9.92 20.65
N PRO A 238 -7.54 9.88 21.45
CA PRO A 238 -6.31 9.20 21.08
C PRO A 238 -6.52 7.75 20.68
N ASP A 239 -5.67 7.23 19.79
CA ASP A 239 -5.70 5.83 19.41
C ASP A 239 -5.46 4.94 20.65
N VAL A 240 -6.26 3.88 20.82
CA VAL A 240 -6.13 3.01 22.01
C VAL A 240 -4.80 2.25 22.07
N MET A 241 -4.05 2.18 20.97
CA MET A 241 -2.71 1.61 20.88
C MET A 241 -1.90 2.34 19.81
N TYR A 242 -0.60 2.48 20.05
CA TYR A 242 0.36 3.07 19.11
C TYR A 242 0.08 4.54 18.75
N ASP A 243 -0.63 5.27 19.61
CA ASP A 243 -0.95 6.67 19.37
C ASP A 243 0.32 7.52 19.21
N LYS A 244 1.31 7.34 20.08
CA LYS A 244 2.53 8.17 20.15
C LYS A 244 3.45 7.96 18.95
N GLU A 245 3.23 6.90 18.20
CA GLU A 245 4.06 6.40 17.12
C GLU A 245 3.65 7.00 15.76
N TRP A 246 2.52 7.72 15.72
CA TRP A 246 2.03 8.44 14.55
C TRP A 246 2.18 9.96 14.71
N PRO A 247 2.38 10.73 13.62
CA PRO A 247 2.59 10.26 12.25
C PRO A 247 4.06 9.90 11.96
N VAL A 248 4.27 9.04 10.97
CA VAL A 248 5.60 8.78 10.37
C VAL A 248 5.72 9.50 9.04
N ARG A 249 6.78 9.26 8.27
CA ARG A 249 7.04 9.88 6.95
C ARG A 249 6.04 9.42 5.86
N GLN A 250 4.78 9.82 6.01
CA GLN A 250 3.66 9.36 5.20
C GLN A 250 3.85 9.63 3.70
N PRO A 251 3.70 8.63 2.81
CA PRO A 251 3.89 8.82 1.37
C PRO A 251 2.92 9.82 0.76
N CYS A 252 1.70 9.98 1.32
CA CYS A 252 0.75 10.97 0.84
C CYS A 252 1.30 12.40 0.82
N LEU A 253 2.12 12.79 1.81
CA LEU A 253 2.72 14.13 1.87
C LEU A 253 3.73 14.36 0.74
N LEU A 254 4.54 13.34 0.42
CA LEU A 254 5.50 13.41 -0.69
C LEU A 254 4.77 13.51 -2.03
N PHE A 255 3.84 12.59 -2.29
CA PHE A 255 3.16 12.51 -3.58
C PHE A 255 2.29 13.75 -3.83
N ALA A 256 1.49 14.15 -2.84
CA ALA A 256 0.69 15.37 -2.93
C ALA A 256 1.56 16.62 -3.02
N GLY A 257 2.65 16.71 -2.25
CA GLY A 257 3.57 17.83 -2.27
C GLY A 257 4.16 18.08 -3.66
N LEU A 258 4.51 17.02 -4.37
CA LEU A 258 5.01 17.09 -5.74
C LEU A 258 3.90 17.36 -6.77
N ALA A 259 2.82 16.57 -6.75
CA ALA A 259 1.76 16.64 -7.75
C ALA A 259 0.94 17.95 -7.69
N LEU A 260 0.72 18.46 -6.46
CA LEU A 260 -0.07 19.65 -6.19
C LEU A 260 0.78 20.91 -5.93
N LYS A 261 2.10 20.81 -6.05
CA LYS A 261 3.06 21.90 -5.79
C LYS A 261 2.87 22.54 -4.40
N ARG A 262 2.79 21.69 -3.36
CA ARG A 262 2.59 22.09 -1.95
C ARG A 262 3.90 21.93 -1.17
N PRO A 263 4.79 22.95 -1.17
CA PRO A 263 6.11 22.85 -0.52
C PRO A 263 6.02 22.59 0.98
N GLU A 264 4.95 23.01 1.64
CA GLU A 264 4.70 22.76 3.06
C GLU A 264 4.46 21.27 3.36
N TYR A 265 3.85 20.52 2.43
CA TYR A 265 3.69 19.06 2.59
C TYR A 265 5.06 18.36 2.55
N LEU A 266 5.93 18.79 1.63
CA LEU A 266 7.30 18.30 1.55
C LEU A 266 8.13 18.69 2.78
N ALA A 267 7.92 19.89 3.31
CA ALA A 267 8.60 20.35 4.51
C ALA A 267 8.23 19.52 5.75
N LEU A 268 6.95 19.17 5.91
CA LEU A 268 6.51 18.27 6.98
C LEU A 268 7.07 16.85 6.76
N TRP A 269 6.93 16.31 5.55
CA TRP A 269 7.43 14.97 5.20
C TRP A 269 8.90 14.76 5.58
N ARG A 270 9.77 15.76 5.34
CA ARG A 270 11.20 15.69 5.70
C ARG A 270 11.47 15.60 7.20
N LYS A 271 10.58 16.12 8.05
CA LYS A 271 10.73 16.15 9.51
C LYS A 271 10.24 14.88 10.19
N LEU A 272 9.33 14.14 9.55
CA LEU A 272 8.73 12.94 10.12
C LEU A 272 9.68 11.74 10.02
N ASP A 273 9.49 10.79 10.95
CA ASP A 273 10.32 9.58 11.10
C ASP A 273 10.29 8.72 9.82
N PRO A 274 11.43 8.56 9.12
CA PRO A 274 11.53 7.68 7.95
C PRO A 274 11.53 6.19 8.28
N ASP A 275 11.99 5.81 9.46
CA ASP A 275 12.43 4.45 9.76
C ASP A 275 11.83 3.96 11.08
N PRO A 276 10.49 3.92 11.20
CA PRO A 276 9.84 3.47 12.43
C PRO A 276 10.18 2.01 12.72
N THR A 277 10.41 1.69 14.00
CA THR A 277 10.82 0.34 14.43
C THR A 277 9.69 -0.49 15.03
N VAL A 278 8.54 0.13 15.34
CA VAL A 278 7.38 -0.54 15.93
C VAL A 278 6.68 -1.40 14.89
N GLU A 279 6.50 -2.70 15.19
CA GLU A 279 5.96 -3.70 14.25
C GLU A 279 4.60 -3.28 13.66
N GLU A 280 3.69 -2.75 14.47
CA GLU A 280 2.39 -2.30 13.98
C GLU A 280 2.51 -1.12 13.01
N VAL A 281 3.43 -0.18 13.27
CA VAL A 281 3.65 0.97 12.38
C VAL A 281 4.24 0.50 11.06
N LEU A 282 5.23 -0.40 11.11
CA LEU A 282 5.79 -1.05 9.92
C LEU A 282 4.72 -1.73 9.08
N ARG A 283 3.74 -2.40 9.72
CA ARG A 283 2.61 -3.04 9.02
C ARG A 283 1.67 -2.04 8.34
N ASN A 284 1.58 -0.81 8.82
CA ASN A 284 0.69 0.23 8.30
C ASN A 284 1.43 1.31 7.50
N PHE A 285 2.71 1.11 7.17
CA PHE A 285 3.54 2.03 6.37
C PHE A 285 4.18 1.28 5.19
N PRO A 286 3.41 0.86 4.17
CA PRO A 286 3.86 -0.13 3.18
C PRO A 286 4.85 0.40 2.12
N VAL A 287 5.01 1.72 1.99
CA VAL A 287 5.89 2.37 0.99
C VAL A 287 6.92 3.23 1.70
N ARG A 288 8.20 2.95 1.48
CA ARG A 288 9.31 3.51 2.27
C ARG A 288 10.47 4.04 1.45
N GLN A 289 10.51 3.77 0.15
CA GLN A 289 11.64 4.11 -0.72
C GLN A 289 11.22 5.16 -1.77
N PRO A 290 11.16 6.45 -1.41
CA PRO A 290 10.74 7.56 -2.28
C PRO A 290 11.33 7.52 -3.69
N VAL A 291 12.63 7.19 -3.80
CA VAL A 291 13.36 7.15 -5.08
C VAL A 291 12.77 6.16 -6.08
N LEU A 292 12.00 5.17 -5.64
CA LEU A 292 11.30 4.25 -6.55
C LEU A 292 9.99 4.84 -7.08
N TRP A 293 9.44 5.88 -6.45
CA TRP A 293 8.11 6.44 -6.69
C TRP A 293 8.10 7.77 -7.44
N VAL A 294 9.20 8.51 -7.35
CA VAL A 294 9.40 9.83 -7.97
C VAL A 294 10.47 9.82 -9.06
#